data_AF-A0A941ZV53-F1
#
_entry.id   AF-A0A941ZV53-F1
#
_cell.length_a   1.000
_cell.length_b   1.000
_cell.length_c   1.000
_cell.angle_alpha   90.00
_cell.angle_beta   90.00
_cell.angle_gamma   90.00
#
_symmetry.space_group_name_H-M   'P 1'
#
loop_
_entity.id
_entity.type
_entity.pdbx_description
1 polymer ?
#
loop_
_entity_poly.entity_id
_entity_poly.type
_entity_poly.pdbx_seq_one_letter_code
_entity_poly.pdbx_strand_id
1 'polypeptide(L)'
;MKELVTCSQCGKGVSPKSALCPFCGGRLGDERNLESLVCPRCKVPLELKRRDEIEIDLCPDCNGLWLDRGEFDILTSESTVYREEKLTKEYRRPPLPEKITYIPCVRCGKLMVKKNYARISGVIIDECGRHG
;
A
#
# COMPACT_ATOMS: atom_id res chain seq x y z
N MET A 1 34.22 -1.28 12.01
CA MET A 1 33.05 -0.39 11.89
C MET A 1 31.98 -1.13 11.10
N LYS A 2 30.74 -1.26 11.60
CA LYS A 2 29.66 -1.88 10.83
C LYS A 2 29.10 -0.81 9.90
N GLU A 3 29.32 -0.98 8.60
CA GLU A 3 28.73 -0.14 7.56
C GLU A 3 27.20 -0.32 7.60
N LEU A 4 26.46 0.78 7.74
CA LEU A 4 25.00 0.79 7.80
C LEU A 4 24.49 1.51 6.55
N VAL A 5 23.46 0.95 5.92
CA VAL A 5 22.74 1.60 4.82
C VAL A 5 21.46 2.23 5.37
N THR A 6 21.11 3.39 4.86
CA THR A 6 19.89 4.09 5.27
C THR A 6 18.69 3.50 4.53
N CYS A 7 17.63 3.13 5.26
CA CYS A 7 16.39 2.68 4.64
C CYS A 7 15.71 3.84 3.90
N SER A 8 15.43 3.68 2.62
CA SER A 8 14.73 4.67 1.77
C SER A 8 13.28 4.93 2.20
N GLN A 9 12.69 4.04 3.00
CA GLN A 9 11.30 4.17 3.46
C GLN A 9 11.15 4.80 4.85
N CYS A 10 12.12 4.65 5.76
CA CYS A 10 11.98 5.16 7.15
C CYS A 10 13.21 5.89 7.70
N GLY A 11 14.28 6.04 6.91
CA GLY A 11 15.47 6.80 7.28
C GLY A 11 16.36 6.14 8.36
N LYS A 12 16.00 4.97 8.87
CA LYS A 12 16.80 4.27 9.90
C LYS A 12 18.00 3.55 9.30
N GLY A 13 19.08 3.46 10.07
CA GLY A 13 20.28 2.69 9.71
C GLY A 13 20.01 1.19 9.81
N VAL A 14 20.19 0.48 8.70
CA VAL A 14 19.97 -0.96 8.56
C VAL A 14 21.26 -1.64 8.13
N SER A 15 21.44 -2.90 8.53
CA SER A 15 22.53 -3.73 8.02
C SER A 15 22.42 -3.90 6.50
N PRO A 16 23.49 -3.67 5.72
CA PRO A 16 23.50 -3.88 4.26
C PRO A 16 23.23 -5.33 3.84
N LYS A 17 23.38 -6.29 4.76
CA LYS A 17 23.08 -7.71 4.52
C LYS A 17 21.58 -8.04 4.63
N SER A 18 20.76 -7.13 5.15
CA SER A 18 19.33 -7.38 5.33
C SER A 18 18.58 -7.05 4.04
N ALA A 19 17.83 -8.01 3.49
CA ALA A 19 16.96 -7.74 2.34
C ALA A 19 15.76 -6.85 2.70
N LEU A 20 15.38 -6.83 3.98
CA LEU A 20 14.25 -6.08 4.54
C LEU A 20 14.73 -5.24 5.73
N CYS A 21 14.15 -4.04 5.87
CA CYS A 21 14.33 -3.17 7.00
C CYS A 21 13.63 -3.78 8.23
N PRO A 22 14.35 -4.06 9.33
CA PRO A 22 13.76 -4.66 10.52
C PRO A 22 12.82 -3.70 11.27
N PHE A 23 12.79 -2.42 10.90
CA PHE A 23 11.99 -1.40 11.60
C PHE A 23 10.65 -1.11 10.91
N CYS A 24 10.61 -1.08 9.58
CA CYS A 24 9.39 -0.81 8.82
C CYS A 24 8.99 -1.94 7.86
N GLY A 25 9.81 -2.98 7.71
CA GLY A 25 9.60 -4.07 6.74
C GLY A 25 9.97 -3.70 5.30
N GLY A 26 10.33 -2.44 5.00
CA GLY A 26 10.73 -1.97 3.68
C GLY A 26 11.87 -2.74 3.05
N ARG A 27 11.81 -3.04 1.75
CA ARG A 27 12.91 -3.74 1.07
C ARG A 27 14.08 -2.77 0.83
N LEU A 28 15.29 -3.16 1.23
CA LEU A 28 16.48 -2.34 0.96
C LEU A 28 16.84 -2.44 -0.52
N GLY A 29 16.99 -1.29 -1.19
CA GLY A 29 17.29 -1.19 -2.63
C GLY A 29 16.06 -1.11 -3.55
N ASP A 30 14.84 -1.13 -3.03
CA ASP A 30 13.65 -0.73 -3.80
C ASP A 30 13.57 0.81 -3.78
N GLU A 31 14.30 1.46 -4.70
CA GLU A 31 14.11 2.88 -4.97
C GLU A 31 12.75 3.06 -5.67
N ARG A 32 11.96 4.03 -5.23
CA ARG A 32 10.73 4.43 -5.93
C ARG A 32 11.13 4.91 -7.32
N ASN A 33 10.98 4.06 -8.34
CA ASN A 33 11.08 4.55 -9.70
C ASN A 33 9.81 5.36 -9.98
N LEU A 34 9.96 6.69 -9.99
CA LEU A 34 8.89 7.67 -10.20
C LEU A 34 8.44 7.76 -11.67
N GLU A 35 8.95 6.90 -12.57
CA GLU A 35 8.38 6.74 -13.90
C GLU A 35 6.87 6.45 -13.78
N SER A 36 6.07 7.25 -14.47
CA SER A 36 4.64 7.40 -14.26
C SER A 36 3.91 6.05 -14.17
N LEU A 37 3.48 5.68 -12.96
CA LEU A 37 2.71 4.46 -12.73
C LEU A 37 1.37 4.56 -13.46
N VAL A 38 0.90 3.43 -13.99
CA VAL A 38 -0.35 3.35 -14.76
C VAL A 38 -1.34 2.44 -14.06
N CYS A 39 -2.58 2.91 -13.88
CA CYS A 39 -3.65 2.11 -13.32
C CYS A 39 -3.90 0.86 -14.18
N PRO A 40 -3.79 -0.36 -13.63
CA PRO A 40 -3.98 -1.59 -14.41
C PRO A 40 -5.43 -1.83 -14.80
N ARG A 41 -6.40 -1.17 -14.14
CA ARG A 41 -7.83 -1.22 -14.45
C ARG A 41 -8.19 -0.24 -15.56
N CYS A 42 -7.81 1.03 -15.40
CA CYS A 42 -8.24 2.12 -16.29
C CYS A 42 -7.25 2.44 -17.39
N LYS A 43 -5.99 1.99 -17.27
CA LYS A 43 -4.87 2.29 -18.19
C LYS A 43 -4.52 3.78 -18.29
N VAL A 44 -4.82 4.56 -17.25
CA VAL A 44 -4.45 5.98 -17.12
C VAL A 44 -3.32 6.16 -16.10
N PRO A 45 -2.51 7.23 -16.21
CA PRO A 45 -1.49 7.57 -15.21
C PRO A 45 -2.09 7.74 -13.82
N LEU A 46 -1.36 7.30 -12.79
CA LEU A 46 -1.69 7.57 -11.40
C LEU A 46 -1.21 8.96 -11.00
N GLU A 47 -1.98 9.62 -10.14
CA GLU A 47 -1.62 10.91 -9.56
C GLU A 47 -1.06 10.71 -8.16
N LEU A 48 0.17 11.19 -7.92
CA LEU A 48 0.75 11.22 -6.58
C LEU A 48 0.01 12.25 -5.72
N LYS A 49 -0.58 11.79 -4.62
CA LYS A 49 -1.17 12.61 -3.56
C LYS A 49 -0.35 12.43 -2.29
N ARG A 50 -0.03 13.53 -1.61
CA ARG A 50 0.62 13.49 -0.29
C ARG A 50 -0.41 13.84 0.78
N ARG A 51 -0.47 13.00 1.82
CA ARG A 51 -1.26 13.26 3.02
C ARG A 51 -0.39 12.95 4.22
N ASP A 52 -0.13 13.96 5.03
CA ASP A 52 0.79 13.87 6.17
C ASP A 52 2.17 13.33 5.72
N GLU A 53 2.64 12.23 6.31
CA GLU A 53 3.90 11.56 5.97
C GLU A 53 3.73 10.43 4.94
N ILE A 54 2.55 10.31 4.32
CA ILE A 54 2.20 9.23 3.41
C ILE A 54 2.07 9.75 1.98
N GLU A 55 2.66 9.02 1.05
CA GLU A 55 2.51 9.25 -0.38
C GLU A 55 1.55 8.20 -0.96
N ILE A 56 0.55 8.62 -1.74
CA ILE A 56 -0.49 7.74 -2.27
C ILE A 56 -0.60 7.95 -3.77
N ASP A 57 -0.49 6.88 -4.54
CA ASP A 57 -0.74 6.93 -5.98
C ASP A 57 -2.24 6.66 -6.23
N LEU A 58 -2.97 7.69 -6.64
CA LEU A 58 -4.42 7.67 -6.85
C LEU A 58 -4.77 7.56 -8.34
N CYS A 59 -5.64 6.63 -8.70
CA CYS A 59 -6.25 6.62 -10.04
C CYS A 59 -7.43 7.61 -10.08
N PRO A 60 -7.43 8.63 -10.96
CA PRO A 60 -8.51 9.62 -11.01
C PRO A 60 -9.84 9.04 -11.52
N ASP A 61 -9.82 7.96 -12.30
CA ASP A 61 -11.02 7.39 -12.92
C ASP A 61 -11.79 6.45 -11.99
N CYS A 62 -11.07 5.53 -11.33
CA CYS A 62 -11.70 4.50 -10.47
C CYS A 62 -11.48 4.72 -8.98
N ASN A 63 -10.81 5.82 -8.59
CA ASN A 63 -10.43 6.13 -7.21
C ASN A 63 -9.63 5.01 -6.53
N GLY A 64 -8.87 4.23 -7.31
CA GLY A 64 -8.02 3.17 -6.80
C GLY A 64 -6.80 3.76 -6.08
N LEU A 65 -6.57 3.33 -4.84
CA LEU A 65 -5.42 3.73 -4.03
C LEU A 65 -4.30 2.70 -4.14
N TRP A 66 -3.09 3.19 -4.39
CA TRP A 66 -1.87 2.40 -4.43
C TRP A 66 -0.90 2.95 -3.40
N LEU A 67 -0.43 2.07 -2.53
CA LEU A 67 0.38 2.39 -1.37
C LEU A 67 1.63 1.52 -1.41
N ASP A 68 2.73 2.05 -0.93
CA ASP A 68 3.92 1.26 -0.67
C ASP A 68 3.83 0.52 0.65
N ARG A 69 4.75 -0.44 0.79
CA ARG A 69 4.97 -1.13 2.06
C ARG A 69 5.15 -0.13 3.20
N GLY A 70 4.41 -0.36 4.29
CA GLY A 70 4.46 0.43 5.52
C GLY A 70 3.54 1.66 5.50
N GLU A 71 3.23 2.25 4.35
CA GLU A 71 2.31 3.39 4.26
C GLU A 71 0.89 3.04 4.68
N PHE A 72 0.46 1.82 4.34
CA PHE A 72 -0.84 1.31 4.76
C PHE A 72 -0.96 1.22 6.31
N ASP A 73 0.11 0.85 7.01
CA ASP A 73 0.11 0.74 8.47
C ASP A 73 -0.01 2.13 9.12
N ILE A 74 0.61 3.15 8.53
CA ILE A 74 0.48 4.54 8.99
C ILE A 74 -0.96 5.03 8.74
N LEU A 75 -1.52 4.76 7.56
CA LEU A 75 -2.88 5.16 7.16
C LEU A 75 -3.99 4.50 8.01
N THR A 76 -3.68 3.38 8.66
CA THR A 76 -4.62 2.63 9.49
C THR A 76 -4.35 2.72 10.99
N SER A 77 -3.36 3.53 11.39
CA SER A 77 -3.08 3.80 12.79
C SER A 77 -4.26 4.50 13.49
N GLU A 78 -4.47 4.25 14.79
CA GLU A 78 -5.65 4.73 15.55
C GLU A 78 -5.88 6.25 15.46
N SER A 79 -4.84 7.06 15.26
CA SER A 79 -4.93 8.51 15.10
C SER A 79 -5.53 8.95 13.75
N THR A 80 -5.67 8.05 12.78
CA THR A 80 -6.09 8.36 11.39
C THR A 80 -7.43 7.72 10.99
N VAL A 81 -7.95 6.80 11.81
CA VAL A 81 -9.24 6.13 11.59
C VAL A 81 -10.37 7.04 12.08
N TYR A 82 -10.88 7.87 11.18
CA TYR A 82 -12.14 8.58 11.42
C TYR A 82 -13.28 7.56 11.50
N ARG A 83 -13.92 7.47 12.67
CA ARG A 83 -15.22 6.83 12.78
C ARG A 83 -16.24 7.77 12.14
N GLU A 84 -16.76 7.42 10.97
CA GLU A 84 -17.90 8.15 10.41
C GLU A 84 -19.08 8.04 11.39
N GLU A 85 -19.45 9.15 12.02
CA GLU A 85 -20.58 9.22 12.94
C GLU A 85 -21.90 8.83 12.26
N LYS A 86 -21.97 8.99 10.94
CA LYS A 86 -23.12 8.65 10.10
C LYS A 86 -23.25 7.16 9.82
N LEU A 87 -22.20 6.36 10.00
CA LEU A 87 -22.29 4.90 9.86
C LEU A 87 -22.99 4.34 11.11
N THR A 88 -24.23 3.91 10.91
CA THR A 88 -24.97 3.22 11.96
C THR A 88 -24.36 1.83 12.20
N LYS A 89 -24.63 1.25 13.37
CA LYS A 89 -24.26 -0.15 13.68
C LYS A 89 -24.90 -1.16 12.70
N GLU A 90 -25.86 -0.71 11.91
CA GLU A 90 -26.62 -1.51 10.95
C GLU A 90 -25.99 -1.49 9.55
N TYR A 91 -24.95 -0.68 9.32
CA TYR A 91 -24.26 -0.64 8.03
C TYR A 91 -23.79 -2.05 7.64
N ARG A 92 -24.35 -2.54 6.53
CA ARG A 92 -23.97 -3.79 5.89
C ARG A 92 -23.19 -3.42 4.64
N ARG A 93 -21.91 -3.78 4.59
CA ARG A 93 -21.14 -3.71 3.35
C ARG A 93 -21.87 -4.55 2.29
N PRO A 94 -22.15 -4.00 1.09
CA PRO A 94 -22.71 -4.81 0.01
C PRO A 94 -21.75 -5.96 -0.33
N PRO A 95 -22.27 -7.10 -0.82
CA PRO A 95 -21.41 -8.18 -1.26
C PRO A 95 -20.42 -7.65 -2.30
N LEU A 96 -19.18 -8.14 -2.23
CA LEU A 96 -18.19 -7.87 -3.26
C LEU A 96 -18.77 -8.33 -4.62
N PRO A 97 -18.46 -7.64 -5.72
CA PRO A 97 -18.88 -8.08 -7.04
C PRO A 97 -18.45 -9.54 -7.26
N GLU A 98 -19.33 -10.34 -7.88
CA GLU A 98 -19.17 -11.80 -8.00
C GLU A 98 -17.86 -12.21 -8.68
N LYS A 99 -17.31 -11.33 -9.54
CA LYS A 99 -16.06 -11.59 -10.26
C LYS A 99 -14.86 -11.05 -9.46
N ILE A 100 -14.15 -11.97 -8.82
CA ILE A 100 -12.85 -11.70 -8.20
C ILE A 100 -11.81 -11.51 -9.31
N THR A 101 -11.36 -10.28 -9.53
CA THR A 101 -10.26 -9.96 -10.44
C THR A 101 -8.99 -9.68 -9.64
N TYR A 102 -7.94 -10.46 -9.90
CA TYR A 102 -6.59 -10.18 -9.39
C TYR A 102 -5.96 -9.05 -10.20
N ILE A 103 -5.26 -8.16 -9.50
CA ILE A 103 -4.67 -6.96 -10.11
C ILE A 103 -3.14 -7.14 -10.16
N PRO A 104 -2.47 -6.83 -11.27
CA PRO A 104 -1.02 -6.77 -11.31
C PRO A 104 -0.49 -5.58 -10.52
N CYS A 105 0.67 -5.75 -9.88
CA CYS A 105 1.41 -4.70 -9.20
C CYS A 105 1.88 -3.65 -10.22
N VAL A 106 1.60 -2.37 -9.96
CA VAL A 106 2.00 -1.26 -10.84
C VAL A 106 3.51 -1.10 -11.00
N ARG A 107 4.30 -1.66 -10.06
CA ARG A 107 5.77 -1.58 -10.08
C ARG A 107 6.47 -2.73 -10.80
N CYS A 108 5.93 -3.96 -10.78
CA CYS A 108 6.58 -5.12 -11.45
C CYS A 108 5.68 -5.96 -12.36
N GLY A 109 4.39 -5.62 -12.50
CA GLY A 109 3.43 -6.35 -13.33
C GLY A 109 3.01 -7.73 -12.80
N LYS A 110 3.61 -8.23 -11.72
CA LYS A 110 3.21 -9.52 -11.11
C LYS A 110 1.85 -9.41 -10.43
N LEU A 111 1.05 -10.46 -10.52
CA LEU A 111 -0.26 -10.53 -9.85
C LEU A 111 -0.10 -10.43 -8.34
N MET A 112 -0.90 -9.54 -7.73
CA MET A 112 -0.97 -9.37 -6.29
C MET A 112 -1.92 -10.39 -5.67
N VAL A 113 -1.69 -10.73 -4.40
CA VAL A 113 -2.52 -11.67 -3.65
C VAL A 113 -3.52 -10.91 -2.79
N LYS A 114 -4.76 -11.40 -2.73
CA LYS A 114 -5.81 -10.80 -1.87
C LYS A 114 -5.62 -11.25 -0.43
N LYS A 115 -5.57 -10.29 0.49
CA LYS A 115 -5.50 -10.52 1.94
C LYS A 115 -6.59 -9.75 2.66
N ASN A 116 -7.18 -10.37 3.68
CA ASN A 116 -8.10 -9.68 4.59
C ASN A 116 -7.28 -8.86 5.59
N TYR A 117 -7.49 -7.56 5.62
CA TYR A 117 -6.88 -6.66 6.59
C TYR A 117 -7.58 -6.77 7.92
N ALA A 118 -6.87 -7.15 8.99
CA ALA A 118 -7.45 -7.50 10.28
C ALA A 118 -8.51 -8.63 10.17
N ARG A 119 -8.52 -9.54 11.15
CA ARG A 119 -9.21 -10.84 11.01
C ARG A 119 -10.70 -10.76 10.67
N ILE A 120 -11.35 -9.63 10.96
CA ILE A 120 -12.81 -9.44 10.84
C ILE A 120 -13.23 -8.14 10.15
N SER A 121 -12.31 -7.32 9.62
CA SER A 121 -12.71 -6.01 9.08
C SER A 121 -13.50 -6.14 7.76
N GLY A 122 -13.27 -7.22 7.03
CA GLY A 122 -13.81 -7.42 5.68
C GLY A 122 -13.15 -6.53 4.63
N VAL A 123 -12.13 -5.74 4.98
CA VAL A 123 -11.33 -4.95 4.05
C VAL A 123 -10.33 -5.87 3.35
N ILE A 124 -10.37 -5.92 2.02
CA ILE A 124 -9.46 -6.73 1.21
C ILE A 124 -8.38 -5.83 0.63
N ILE A 125 -7.13 -6.20 0.83
CA ILE A 125 -5.95 -5.57 0.24
C ILE A 125 -5.36 -6.51 -0.81
N ASP A 126 -4.97 -5.95 -1.95
CA ASP A 126 -4.14 -6.64 -2.93
C ASP A 126 -2.66 -6.39 -2.58
N GLU A 127 -1.94 -7.42 -2.13
CA GLU A 127 -0.54 -7.33 -1.66
C GLU A 127 0.44 -7.86 -2.72
N CYS A 128 1.48 -7.09 -3.04
CA CYS A 128 2.61 -7.57 -3.83
C CYS A 128 3.68 -8.21 -2.93
N GLY A 129 4.01 -9.49 -3.17
CA GLY A 129 5.07 -10.18 -2.43
C GLY A 129 6.48 -9.55 -2.56
N ARG A 130 6.69 -8.64 -3.52
CA ARG A 130 7.95 -7.88 -3.65
C ARG A 130 7.85 -6.49 -3.00
N HIS A 131 6.84 -5.71 -3.35
CA HIS A 131 6.79 -4.27 -3.04
C HIS A 131 5.89 -3.90 -1.85
N GLY A 132 5.17 -4.87 -1.28
CA GLY A 132 4.03 -4.56 -0.42
C GLY A 132 2.77 -4.62 -1.26
#